data_AF-A0AAJ7VW83-F1
#
_entry.id   AF-A0AAJ7VW83-F1
#
_cell.length_a   1.000
_cell.length_b   1.000
_cell.length_c   1.000
_cell.angle_alpha   90.00
_cell.angle_beta   90.00
_cell.angle_gamma   90.00
#
_symmetry.space_group_name_H-M   'P 1'
#
loop_
_entity.id
_entity.type
_entity.pdbx_description
1 polymer ?
#
loop_
_entity_poly.entity_id
_entity_poly.type
_entity_poly.pdbx_seq_one_letter_code
_entity_poly.pdbx_strand_id
1 'polypeptide(L)'
;MAEWLDQTFREILRDIGRDIKQYSNEERRTVAGWLKQIGKEIQNNEDRQARNEYARYIRYIVQSGADLPADFSAICTNDLEENRSSSTTLRGPCPRKDVIAQLGSRTDSEGIKEVCEQVANGEITTAAEFIFSITPYVSDRAGNFREILDKDLNFFREIVEDTVERRVQDEADVMMNTQNDIKQKFHNLTDAMLQRTMRIRQRLLEVAPRFDWAANGKNKAKIAKLITVKRNEMSGDPHVLDKLIHQVFMRGQWLKKELNRLQEENGNLQKFLNKFRLLAAERKAQESHIPKLLCKEKKILEDQLSKQRRTYKRNLETIDALYVEHHRCIKPSTSKSSVEEETLE
;
A
#
# COMPACT_ATOMS: atom_id res chain seq x y z
N MET A 1 -1.15 -22.10 15.24
CA MET A 1 -1.11 -21.29 14.00
C MET A 1 -0.05 -21.77 13.01
N ALA A 2 1.14 -22.18 13.46
CA ALA A 2 2.19 -22.71 12.58
C ALA A 2 1.79 -23.99 11.81
N GLU A 3 1.07 -24.94 12.45
CA GLU A 3 0.67 -26.20 11.79
C GLU A 3 -0.39 -26.04 10.69
N TRP A 4 -1.24 -25.00 10.77
CA TRP A 4 -2.30 -24.78 9.77
C TRP A 4 -1.76 -24.12 8.50
N LEU A 5 -0.80 -23.19 8.66
CA LEU A 5 -0.02 -22.63 7.56
C LEU A 5 0.75 -23.73 6.80
N ASP A 6 1.24 -24.75 7.51
CA ASP A 6 1.99 -25.86 6.93
C ASP A 6 1.13 -26.79 6.04
N GLN A 7 -0.16 -26.96 6.36
CA GLN A 7 -1.08 -27.80 5.59
C GLN A 7 -1.56 -27.12 4.30
N THR A 8 -2.01 -25.87 4.38
CA THR A 8 -2.40 -25.08 3.20
C THR A 8 -1.22 -24.93 2.24
N PHE A 9 -0.02 -24.75 2.80
CA PHE A 9 1.23 -24.70 2.05
C PHE A 9 1.52 -25.99 1.27
N ARG A 10 1.38 -27.16 1.91
CA ARG A 10 1.56 -28.47 1.25
C ARG A 10 0.53 -28.72 0.15
N GLU A 11 -0.69 -28.25 0.33
CA GLU A 11 -1.75 -28.33 -0.68
C GLU A 11 -1.42 -27.47 -1.90
N ILE A 12 -0.98 -26.22 -1.69
CA ILE A 12 -0.52 -25.32 -2.75
C ILE A 12 0.64 -25.92 -3.55
N LEU A 13 1.66 -26.45 -2.87
CA LEU A 13 2.78 -27.10 -3.55
C LEU A 13 2.34 -28.36 -4.31
N ARG A 14 1.40 -29.13 -3.78
CA ARG A 14 0.85 -30.30 -4.49
C ARG A 14 0.10 -29.87 -5.75
N ASP A 15 -0.63 -28.75 -5.70
CA ASP A 15 -1.37 -28.22 -6.84
C ASP A 15 -0.44 -27.71 -7.94
N ILE A 16 0.61 -26.98 -7.57
CA ILE A 16 1.67 -26.57 -8.49
C ILE A 16 2.34 -27.80 -9.11
N GLY A 17 2.66 -28.82 -8.30
CA GLY A 17 3.25 -30.06 -8.79
C GLY A 17 2.34 -30.83 -9.76
N ARG A 18 1.02 -30.79 -9.54
CA ARG A 18 0.02 -31.36 -10.48
C ARG A 18 -0.06 -30.55 -11.77
N ASP A 19 -0.06 -29.22 -11.70
CA ASP A 19 -0.13 -28.34 -12.88
C ASP A 19 1.12 -28.49 -13.76
N ILE A 20 2.30 -28.53 -13.16
CA ILE A 20 3.58 -28.73 -13.88
C ILE A 20 3.59 -30.05 -14.66
N LYS A 21 3.03 -31.13 -14.09
CA LYS A 21 2.96 -32.45 -14.73
C LYS A 21 2.05 -32.50 -15.96
N GLN A 22 1.11 -31.56 -16.10
CA GLN A 22 0.18 -31.51 -17.24
C GLN A 22 0.83 -30.99 -18.53
N TYR A 23 1.97 -30.30 -18.43
CA TYR A 23 2.66 -29.81 -19.62
C TYR A 23 3.31 -30.95 -20.40
N SER A 24 3.11 -30.95 -21.71
CA SER A 24 3.68 -31.96 -22.63
C SER A 24 5.15 -31.71 -22.97
N ASN A 25 5.64 -30.48 -22.82
CA ASN A 25 7.02 -30.10 -23.08
C ASN A 25 7.87 -30.30 -21.82
N GLU A 26 8.97 -31.05 -21.93
CA GLU A 26 9.90 -31.33 -20.82
C GLU A 26 10.52 -30.06 -20.21
N GLU A 27 10.82 -29.04 -21.02
CA GLU A 27 11.33 -27.75 -20.52
C GLU A 27 10.30 -26.99 -19.67
N ARG A 28 9.01 -27.32 -19.82
CA ARG A 28 7.89 -26.75 -19.07
C ARG A 28 7.46 -27.60 -17.88
N ARG A 29 8.00 -28.82 -17.75
CA ARG A 29 7.80 -29.71 -16.60
C ARG A 29 8.71 -29.37 -15.42
N THR A 30 9.37 -28.22 -15.46
CA THR A 30 10.21 -27.69 -14.38
C THR A 30 9.54 -26.49 -13.73
N VAL A 31 9.85 -26.23 -12.46
CA VAL A 31 9.37 -25.03 -11.75
C VAL A 31 9.82 -23.75 -12.46
N ALA A 32 11.04 -23.73 -12.99
CA ALA A 32 11.57 -22.60 -13.75
C ALA A 32 10.83 -22.38 -15.08
N GLY A 33 10.50 -23.46 -15.80
CA GLY A 33 9.70 -23.41 -17.02
C GLY A 33 8.27 -22.92 -16.77
N TRP A 34 7.66 -23.40 -15.69
CA TRP A 34 6.33 -22.97 -15.24
C TRP A 34 6.31 -21.48 -14.85
N LEU A 35 7.30 -21.01 -14.07
CA LEU A 35 7.43 -19.60 -13.70
C LEU A 35 7.63 -18.68 -14.92
N LYS A 36 8.36 -19.10 -15.94
CA LYS A 36 8.52 -18.36 -17.21
C LYS A 36 7.19 -18.23 -17.97
N GLN A 37 6.26 -19.16 -17.76
CA GLN A 37 4.96 -19.18 -18.42
C GLN A 37 3.92 -18.28 -17.73
N ILE A 38 4.05 -18.03 -16.42
CA ILE A 38 3.20 -17.10 -15.65
C ILE A 38 3.28 -15.67 -16.22
N GLY A 39 4.43 -15.30 -16.80
CA GLY A 39 4.62 -14.01 -17.45
C GLY A 39 3.98 -13.85 -18.82
N LYS A 40 3.44 -14.92 -19.45
CA LYS A 40 2.84 -14.88 -20.79
C LYS A 40 1.32 -15.06 -20.72
N GLU A 41 0.63 -14.35 -21.62
CA GLU A 41 -0.82 -14.15 -21.74
C GLU A 41 -1.72 -15.18 -21.02
N ILE A 42 -2.19 -14.82 -19.83
CA ILE A 42 -3.31 -15.47 -19.15
C ILE A 42 -4.54 -14.61 -19.42
N GLN A 43 -5.59 -15.20 -20.00
CA GLN A 43 -6.82 -14.50 -20.37
C GLN A 43 -7.69 -14.11 -19.16
N ASN A 44 -7.51 -14.76 -18.02
CA ASN A 44 -8.29 -14.56 -16.81
C ASN A 44 -7.46 -13.89 -15.69
N ASN A 45 -8.00 -12.81 -15.12
CA ASN A 45 -7.28 -11.96 -14.17
C ASN A 45 -7.10 -12.63 -12.80
N GLU A 46 -8.07 -13.45 -12.38
CA GLU A 46 -8.04 -14.20 -11.11
C GLU A 46 -6.95 -15.28 -11.13
N ASP A 47 -6.85 -16.05 -12.22
CA ASP A 47 -5.81 -17.08 -12.38
C ASP A 47 -4.40 -16.47 -12.43
N ARG A 48 -4.29 -15.27 -13.03
CA ARG A 48 -3.03 -14.52 -13.06
C ARG A 48 -2.61 -14.05 -11.67
N GLN A 49 -3.56 -13.59 -10.86
CA GLN A 49 -3.29 -13.14 -9.49
C GLN A 49 -2.85 -14.30 -8.60
N ALA A 50 -3.59 -15.41 -8.61
CA ALA A 50 -3.22 -16.62 -7.86
C ALA A 50 -1.83 -17.14 -8.26
N ARG A 51 -1.52 -17.20 -9.56
CA ARG A 51 -0.21 -17.65 -10.05
C ARG A 51 0.93 -16.69 -9.68
N ASN A 52 0.69 -15.38 -9.66
CA ASN A 52 1.68 -14.40 -9.21
C ASN A 52 1.99 -14.53 -7.72
N GLU A 53 0.97 -14.81 -6.89
CA GLU A 53 1.16 -15.08 -5.47
C GLU A 53 1.98 -16.35 -5.28
N TYR A 54 1.63 -17.45 -5.96
CA TYR A 54 2.42 -18.69 -5.94
C TYR A 54 3.88 -18.49 -6.39
N ALA A 55 4.10 -17.68 -7.42
CA ALA A 55 5.44 -17.35 -7.90
C ALA A 55 6.28 -16.57 -6.87
N ARG A 56 5.67 -15.62 -6.15
CA ARG A 56 6.34 -14.88 -5.07
C ARG A 56 6.73 -15.82 -3.93
N TYR A 57 5.83 -16.71 -3.53
CA TYR A 57 6.11 -17.69 -2.48
C TYR A 57 7.22 -18.68 -2.85
N ILE A 58 7.22 -19.22 -4.08
CA ILE A 58 8.30 -20.10 -4.55
C ILE A 58 9.66 -19.40 -4.54
N ARG A 59 9.72 -18.13 -4.99
CA ARG A 59 10.96 -17.34 -4.95
C ARG A 59 11.44 -17.11 -3.51
N TYR A 60 10.53 -16.83 -2.59
CA TYR A 60 10.85 -16.65 -1.18
C TYR A 60 11.51 -17.91 -0.60
N ILE A 61 10.96 -19.11 -0.87
CA ILE A 61 11.50 -20.38 -0.37
C ILE A 61 12.90 -20.68 -0.92
N VAL A 62 13.09 -20.45 -2.22
CA VAL A 62 14.41 -20.60 -2.88
C VAL A 62 15.44 -19.64 -2.27
N GLN A 63 15.01 -18.43 -1.93
CA GLN A 63 15.87 -17.42 -1.30
C GLN A 63 16.14 -17.70 0.18
N SER A 64 15.15 -18.25 0.92
CA SER A 64 15.26 -18.53 2.35
C SER A 64 16.03 -19.82 2.66
N GLY A 65 16.22 -20.70 1.67
CA GLY A 65 16.94 -21.96 1.84
C GLY A 65 16.22 -22.97 2.72
N ALA A 66 14.88 -22.87 2.82
CA ALA A 66 14.06 -23.83 3.56
C ALA A 66 13.91 -25.14 2.76
N ASP A 67 13.89 -26.27 3.47
CA ASP A 67 13.75 -27.58 2.85
C ASP A 67 12.39 -27.72 2.16
N LEU A 68 12.41 -28.07 0.87
CA LEU A 68 11.20 -28.35 0.10
C LEU A 68 10.67 -29.74 0.47
N PRO A 69 9.34 -29.95 0.45
CA PRO A 69 8.76 -31.28 0.59
C PRO A 69 9.34 -32.26 -0.44
N ALA A 70 9.56 -33.52 -0.02
CA ALA A 70 10.21 -34.55 -0.83
C ALA A 70 9.53 -34.81 -2.19
N ASP A 71 8.21 -34.57 -2.29
CA ASP A 71 7.46 -34.71 -3.53
C ASP A 71 7.73 -33.59 -4.55
N PHE A 72 8.25 -32.46 -4.07
CA PHE A 72 8.49 -31.24 -4.84
C PHE A 72 9.96 -31.09 -5.26
N SER A 73 10.89 -31.67 -4.49
CA SER A 73 12.32 -31.70 -4.81
C SER A 73 12.61 -32.40 -6.15
N ALA A 74 11.79 -33.38 -6.56
CA ALA A 74 11.91 -34.06 -7.84
C ALA A 74 11.55 -33.19 -9.07
N ILE A 75 10.83 -32.07 -8.88
CA ILE A 75 10.35 -31.16 -9.94
C ILE A 75 11.20 -29.86 -9.99
N CYS A 76 11.91 -29.57 -8.90
CA CYS A 76 12.91 -28.52 -8.84
C CYS A 76 14.20 -29.00 -9.54
N THR A 77 14.37 -28.64 -10.82
CA THR A 77 15.63 -28.85 -11.53
C THR A 77 16.75 -27.96 -10.98
N ASN A 78 18.00 -28.36 -11.25
CA ASN A 78 19.25 -27.64 -10.93
C ASN A 78 19.28 -26.19 -11.45
N ASP A 79 18.34 -25.77 -12.29
CA ASP A 79 18.20 -24.41 -12.83
C ASP A 79 17.93 -23.35 -11.75
N LEU A 80 17.35 -23.74 -10.60
CA LEU A 80 17.19 -22.85 -9.45
C LEU A 80 18.52 -22.61 -8.71
N GLU A 81 19.47 -23.55 -8.80
CA GLU A 81 20.84 -23.37 -8.27
C GLU A 81 21.74 -22.57 -9.23
N GLU A 82 21.51 -22.63 -10.54
CA GLU A 82 22.24 -21.78 -11.50
C GLU A 82 21.96 -20.28 -11.29
N ASN A 83 20.74 -19.91 -10.87
CA ASN A 83 20.41 -18.52 -10.52
C ASN A 83 20.98 -18.05 -9.17
N ARG A 84 21.53 -18.95 -8.35
CA ARG A 84 22.37 -18.57 -7.19
C ARG A 84 23.74 -18.03 -7.65
N SER A 85 24.20 -18.40 -8.84
CA SER A 85 25.56 -18.15 -9.31
C SER A 85 25.69 -16.98 -10.30
N SER A 86 24.58 -16.46 -10.82
CA SER A 86 24.56 -15.47 -11.92
C SER A 86 24.17 -14.03 -11.51
N SER A 87 23.97 -13.73 -10.22
CA SER A 87 23.80 -12.35 -9.73
C SER A 87 25.12 -11.64 -9.39
N THR A 88 26.21 -12.07 -10.00
CA THR A 88 27.54 -11.47 -9.84
C THR A 88 27.74 -10.36 -10.86
N THR A 89 27.35 -9.12 -10.54
CA THR A 89 28.03 -7.92 -11.03
C THR A 89 27.62 -6.73 -10.17
N LEU A 90 28.62 -5.96 -9.74
CA LEU A 90 28.59 -4.83 -8.79
C LEU A 90 28.81 -5.20 -7.31
N ARG A 91 29.92 -5.88 -7.02
CA ARG A 91 30.67 -5.61 -5.79
C ARG A 91 32.16 -5.55 -6.13
N GLY A 92 32.81 -4.49 -5.66
CA GLY A 92 34.27 -4.48 -5.46
C GLY A 92 34.70 -5.67 -4.59
N PRO A 93 36.01 -5.91 -4.47
CA PRO A 93 36.51 -7.13 -3.85
C PRO A 93 36.06 -7.19 -2.39
N CYS A 94 35.07 -8.04 -2.10
CA CYS A 94 34.81 -8.48 -0.73
C CYS A 94 36.04 -9.25 -0.26
N PRO A 95 36.61 -8.94 0.91
CA PRO A 95 37.70 -9.72 1.46
C PRO A 95 37.22 -11.17 1.71
N ARG A 96 38.10 -12.14 1.37
CA ARG A 96 37.83 -13.58 1.49
C ARG A 96 37.31 -13.93 2.89
N LYS A 97 36.36 -14.86 2.96
CA LYS A 97 35.80 -15.44 4.21
C LYS A 97 36.86 -15.91 5.21
N ASP A 98 38.06 -16.23 4.73
CA ASP A 98 39.18 -16.74 5.52
C ASP A 98 39.87 -15.65 6.37
N VAL A 99 39.69 -14.37 6.06
CA VAL A 99 40.27 -13.25 6.83
C VAL A 99 39.45 -12.96 8.10
N ILE A 100 38.13 -13.17 8.05
CA ILE A 100 37.21 -12.91 9.16
C ILE A 100 37.32 -13.99 10.27
N ALA A 101 37.85 -15.17 9.93
CA ALA A 101 38.11 -16.23 10.91
C ALA A 101 39.39 -16.03 11.73
N GLN A 102 40.30 -15.14 11.29
CA GLN A 102 41.61 -14.92 11.92
C GLN A 102 41.67 -13.69 12.85
N LEU A 103 40.64 -12.84 12.86
CA LEU A 103 40.56 -11.72 13.80
C LEU A 103 40.10 -12.24 15.16
N GLY A 104 41.02 -12.27 16.11
CA GLY A 104 40.77 -12.68 17.50
C GLY A 104 39.65 -11.87 18.15
N SER A 105 39.08 -12.40 19.23
CA SER A 105 37.93 -11.86 19.96
C SER A 105 38.21 -10.53 20.71
N ARG A 106 38.84 -9.56 20.05
CA ARG A 106 39.13 -8.24 20.62
C ARG A 106 38.49 -7.18 19.76
N THR A 107 37.71 -6.33 20.41
CA THR A 107 37.15 -5.11 19.81
C THR A 107 38.29 -4.15 19.49
N ASP A 108 38.42 -3.76 18.22
CA ASP A 108 39.40 -2.77 17.77
C ASP A 108 38.77 -1.38 17.79
N SER A 109 39.17 -0.59 18.78
CA SER A 109 38.65 0.78 18.96
C SER A 109 39.13 1.78 17.90
N GLU A 110 40.27 1.53 17.24
CA GLU A 110 40.79 2.44 16.21
C GLU A 110 40.04 2.25 14.90
N GLY A 111 39.84 1.00 14.47
CA GLY A 111 39.03 0.69 13.29
C GLY A 111 37.56 1.14 13.42
N ILE A 112 36.97 1.04 14.62
CA ILE A 112 35.62 1.59 14.86
C ILE A 112 35.59 3.11 14.68
N LYS A 113 36.61 3.83 15.15
CA LYS A 113 36.69 5.30 14.98
C LYS A 113 36.80 5.68 13.51
N GLU A 114 37.62 4.97 12.75
CA GLU A 114 37.78 5.21 11.31
C GLU A 114 36.45 5.02 10.57
N VAL A 115 35.72 3.95 10.86
CA VAL A 115 34.38 3.72 10.28
C VAL A 115 33.40 4.83 10.68
N CYS A 116 33.44 5.29 11.93
CA CYS A 116 32.61 6.42 12.37
C CYS A 116 32.98 7.75 11.67
N GLU A 117 34.26 7.99 11.40
CA GLU A 117 34.72 9.14 10.62
C GLU A 117 34.26 9.05 9.16
N GLN A 118 34.29 7.85 8.55
CA GLN A 118 33.74 7.63 7.20
C GLN A 118 32.23 7.91 7.14
N VAL A 119 31.47 7.55 8.18
CA VAL A 119 30.04 7.93 8.29
C VAL A 119 29.88 9.45 8.44
N ALA A 120 30.69 10.09 9.28
CA ALA A 120 30.63 11.54 9.49
C ALA A 120 31.00 12.34 8.23
N ASN A 121 31.93 11.81 7.43
CA ASN A 121 32.35 12.37 6.15
C ASN A 121 31.38 12.06 5.01
N GLY A 122 30.35 11.23 5.25
CA GLY A 122 29.32 10.87 4.27
C GLY A 122 29.76 9.81 3.25
N GLU A 123 30.88 9.13 3.48
CA GLU A 123 31.35 8.02 2.63
C GLU A 123 30.49 6.76 2.83
N ILE A 124 30.01 6.55 4.04
CA ILE A 124 29.02 5.51 4.38
C ILE A 124 27.66 6.18 4.53
N THR A 125 26.70 5.81 3.67
CA THR A 125 25.39 6.49 3.62
C THR A 125 24.23 5.62 4.09
N THR A 126 24.42 4.30 4.12
CA THR A 126 23.37 3.36 4.51
C THR A 126 23.71 2.61 5.80
N ALA A 127 22.68 2.24 6.56
CA ALA A 127 22.83 1.43 7.77
C ALA A 127 23.44 0.05 7.46
N ALA A 128 23.13 -0.54 6.29
CA ALA A 128 23.72 -1.81 5.87
C ALA A 128 25.22 -1.69 5.62
N GLU A 129 25.66 -0.66 4.88
CA GLU A 129 27.09 -0.38 4.65
C GLU A 129 27.82 -0.18 5.97
N PHE A 130 27.26 0.60 6.90
CA PHE A 130 27.83 0.80 8.22
C PHE A 130 28.06 -0.52 8.97
N ILE A 131 27.05 -1.41 9.00
CA ILE A 131 27.14 -2.69 9.70
C ILE A 131 28.18 -3.60 9.06
N PHE A 132 28.28 -3.62 7.73
CA PHE A 132 29.32 -4.38 7.03
C PHE A 132 30.72 -3.83 7.31
N SER A 133 30.89 -2.51 7.30
CA SER A 133 32.17 -1.86 7.57
C SER A 133 32.64 -2.03 9.01
N ILE A 134 31.72 -2.06 9.99
CA ILE A 134 32.08 -2.21 11.40
C ILE A 134 32.28 -3.69 11.82
N THR A 135 31.68 -4.64 11.09
CA THR A 135 31.75 -6.09 11.36
C THR A 135 33.15 -6.62 11.72
N PRO A 136 34.24 -6.30 10.99
CA PRO A 136 35.56 -6.84 11.32
C PRO A 136 36.18 -6.28 12.62
N TYR A 137 35.67 -5.17 13.14
CA TYR A 137 36.25 -4.46 14.28
C TYR A 137 35.53 -4.71 15.61
N VAL A 138 34.36 -5.36 15.59
CA VAL A 138 33.55 -5.65 16.79
C VAL A 138 33.61 -7.14 17.15
N SER A 139 33.76 -7.44 18.44
CA SER A 139 33.89 -8.81 18.96
C SER A 139 32.70 -9.72 18.65
N ASP A 140 31.48 -9.16 18.56
CA ASP A 140 30.24 -9.89 18.23
C ASP A 140 29.98 -9.96 16.72
N ARG A 141 30.93 -9.50 15.89
CA ARG A 141 30.79 -9.36 14.43
C ARG A 141 29.57 -8.53 14.04
N ALA A 142 29.26 -7.50 14.84
CA ALA A 142 28.10 -6.62 14.69
C ALA A 142 26.75 -7.35 14.78
N GLY A 143 26.68 -8.46 15.52
CA GLY A 143 25.46 -9.25 15.71
C GLY A 143 24.29 -8.41 16.23
N ASN A 144 24.54 -7.57 17.25
CA ASN A 144 23.51 -6.70 17.82
C ASN A 144 22.98 -5.68 16.79
N PHE A 145 23.87 -5.11 15.96
CA PHE A 145 23.45 -4.15 14.94
C PHE A 145 22.63 -4.81 13.83
N ARG A 146 22.98 -6.04 13.44
CA ARG A 146 22.18 -6.82 12.47
C ARG A 146 20.80 -7.13 13.01
N GLU A 147 20.69 -7.53 14.28
CA GLU A 147 19.40 -7.79 14.90
C GLU A 147 18.51 -6.54 14.94
N ILE A 148 19.08 -5.38 15.28
CA ILE A 148 18.35 -4.10 15.27
C ILE A 148 17.92 -3.74 13.84
N LEU A 149 18.82 -3.87 12.86
CA LEU A 149 18.49 -3.59 11.46
C LEU A 149 17.38 -4.52 10.95
N ASP A 150 17.42 -5.81 11.28
CA ASP A 150 16.38 -6.76 10.89
C ASP A 150 15.04 -6.42 11.55
N LYS A 151 15.03 -6.01 12.82
CA LYS A 151 13.83 -5.51 13.52
C LYS A 151 13.26 -4.27 12.84
N ASP A 152 14.10 -3.29 12.51
CA ASP A 152 13.68 -2.06 11.84
C ASP A 152 13.16 -2.33 10.42
N LEU A 153 13.79 -3.24 9.68
CA LEU A 153 13.33 -3.66 8.36
C LEU A 153 11.99 -4.39 8.42
N ASN A 154 11.78 -5.24 9.42
CA ASN A 154 10.48 -5.91 9.63
C ASN A 154 9.39 -4.90 9.99
N PHE A 155 9.67 -3.97 10.91
CA PHE A 155 8.74 -2.90 11.25
C PHE A 155 8.40 -2.01 10.04
N PHE A 156 9.39 -1.69 9.22
CA PHE A 156 9.16 -0.96 7.97
C PHE A 156 8.29 -1.75 6.99
N ARG A 157 8.50 -3.06 6.85
CA ARG A 157 7.65 -3.92 6.01
C ARG A 157 6.21 -3.93 6.51
N GLU A 158 6.00 -4.08 7.82
CA GLU A 158 4.67 -4.02 8.45
C GLU A 158 3.98 -2.68 8.15
N ILE A 159 4.69 -1.55 8.28
CA ILE A 159 4.13 -0.23 7.95
C ILE A 159 3.74 -0.14 6.47
N VAL A 160 4.59 -0.66 5.57
CA VAL A 160 4.31 -0.62 4.13
C VAL A 160 3.11 -1.49 3.80
N GLU A 161 3.03 -2.70 4.36
CA GLU A 161 1.89 -3.61 4.18
C GLU A 161 0.59 -2.97 4.69
N ASP A 162 0.57 -2.43 5.91
CA ASP A 162 -0.57 -1.73 6.50
C ASP A 162 -0.98 -0.49 5.70
N THR A 163 -0.01 0.27 5.18
CA THR A 163 -0.29 1.44 4.32
C THR A 163 -0.89 1.04 2.98
N VAL A 164 -0.37 -0.03 2.36
CA VAL A 164 -0.89 -0.54 1.08
C VAL A 164 -2.28 -1.15 1.29
N GLU A 165 -2.50 -1.92 2.35
CA GLU A 165 -3.79 -2.52 2.70
C GLU A 165 -4.85 -1.44 2.91
N ARG A 166 -4.56 -0.42 3.71
CA ARG A 166 -5.48 0.72 3.91
C ARG A 166 -5.83 1.43 2.61
N ARG A 167 -4.85 1.67 1.73
CA ARG A 167 -5.12 2.29 0.42
C ARG A 167 -6.02 1.43 -0.45
N VAL A 168 -5.76 0.13 -0.51
CA VAL A 168 -6.59 -0.81 -1.26
C VAL A 168 -8.02 -0.82 -0.72
N GLN A 169 -8.18 -0.79 0.61
CA GLN A 169 -9.49 -0.70 1.25
C GLN A 169 -10.21 0.62 0.93
N ASP A 170 -9.52 1.76 1.03
CA ASP A 170 -10.08 3.07 0.68
C ASP A 170 -10.55 3.12 -0.79
N GLU A 171 -9.75 2.59 -1.71
CA GLU A 171 -10.11 2.49 -3.13
C GLU A 171 -11.33 1.58 -3.34
N ALA A 172 -11.36 0.43 -2.67
CA ALA A 172 -12.48 -0.50 -2.72
C ALA A 172 -13.78 0.15 -2.21
N ASP A 173 -13.73 0.91 -1.11
CA ASP A 173 -14.88 1.61 -0.55
C ASP A 173 -15.42 2.69 -1.49
N VAL A 174 -14.53 3.46 -2.13
CA VAL A 174 -14.91 4.46 -3.14
C VAL A 174 -15.57 3.78 -4.34
N MET A 175 -15.02 2.66 -4.82
CA MET A 175 -15.59 1.89 -5.93
C MET A 175 -16.97 1.31 -5.57
N MET A 176 -17.12 0.76 -4.36
CA MET A 176 -18.39 0.20 -3.89
C MET A 176 -19.47 1.28 -3.79
N ASN A 177 -19.13 2.44 -3.21
CA ASN A 177 -20.06 3.57 -3.10
C ASN A 177 -20.48 4.11 -4.47
N THR A 178 -19.53 4.30 -5.39
CA THR A 178 -19.85 4.74 -6.76
C THR A 178 -20.70 3.73 -7.52
N GLN A 179 -20.46 2.43 -7.35
CA GLN A 179 -21.30 1.39 -7.95
C GLN A 179 -22.73 1.41 -7.37
N ASN A 180 -22.87 1.62 -6.06
CA ASN A 180 -24.19 1.73 -5.41
C ASN A 180 -24.96 2.96 -5.92
N ASP A 181 -24.29 4.11 -6.05
CA ASP A 181 -24.88 5.32 -6.62
C ASP A 181 -25.37 5.09 -8.07
N ILE A 182 -24.57 4.40 -8.89
CA ILE A 182 -24.94 4.05 -10.26
C ILE A 182 -26.16 3.13 -10.27
N LYS A 183 -26.17 2.07 -9.46
CA LYS A 183 -27.31 1.15 -9.32
C LYS A 183 -28.57 1.90 -8.91
N GLN A 184 -28.48 2.79 -7.93
CA GLN A 184 -29.61 3.59 -7.47
C GLN A 184 -30.15 4.53 -8.57
N LYS A 185 -29.26 5.18 -9.35
CA LYS A 185 -29.67 6.01 -10.50
C LYS A 185 -30.41 5.20 -11.56
N PHE A 186 -29.92 4.01 -11.91
CA PHE A 186 -30.60 3.13 -12.87
C PHE A 186 -31.94 2.62 -12.34
N HIS A 187 -32.03 2.31 -11.06
CA HIS A 187 -33.28 1.92 -10.41
C HIS A 187 -34.32 3.03 -10.50
N ASN A 188 -33.94 4.25 -10.08
CA ASN A 188 -34.81 5.43 -10.16
C ASN A 188 -35.26 5.73 -11.59
N LEU A 189 -34.38 5.59 -12.58
CA LEU A 189 -34.72 5.77 -13.99
C LEU A 189 -35.71 4.70 -14.48
N THR A 190 -35.48 3.44 -14.09
CA THR A 190 -36.36 2.31 -14.44
C THR A 190 -37.75 2.52 -13.86
N ASP A 191 -37.85 2.92 -12.61
CA ASP A 191 -39.12 3.23 -11.95
C ASP A 191 -39.84 4.40 -12.62
N ALA A 192 -39.11 5.46 -12.96
CA ALA A 192 -39.68 6.60 -13.68
C ALA A 192 -40.21 6.18 -15.06
N MET A 193 -39.50 5.32 -15.80
CA MET A 193 -39.94 4.77 -17.08
C MET A 193 -41.17 3.87 -16.92
N LEU A 194 -41.21 3.03 -15.89
CA LEU A 194 -42.34 2.18 -15.57
C LEU A 194 -43.59 3.02 -15.28
N GLN A 195 -43.48 4.01 -14.39
CA GLN A 195 -44.57 4.93 -14.07
C GLN A 195 -45.05 5.70 -15.30
N ARG A 196 -44.13 6.18 -16.14
CA ARG A 196 -44.48 6.85 -17.40
C ARG A 196 -45.24 5.91 -18.33
N THR A 197 -44.79 4.67 -18.46
CA THR A 197 -45.43 3.64 -19.30
C THR A 197 -46.82 3.30 -18.78
N MET A 198 -47.00 3.15 -17.47
CA MET A 198 -48.30 2.95 -16.85
C MET A 198 -49.26 4.12 -17.11
N ARG A 199 -48.79 5.37 -16.95
CA ARG A 199 -49.58 6.57 -17.27
C ARG A 199 -49.99 6.62 -18.75
N ILE A 200 -49.08 6.28 -19.66
CA ILE A 200 -49.38 6.20 -21.09
C ILE A 200 -50.42 5.11 -21.35
N ARG A 201 -50.22 3.91 -20.79
CA ARG A 201 -51.16 2.78 -20.93
C ARG A 201 -52.55 3.16 -20.43
N GLN A 202 -52.66 3.81 -19.28
CA GLN A 202 -53.93 4.28 -18.73
C GLN A 202 -54.60 5.28 -19.69
N ARG A 203 -53.88 6.27 -20.19
CA ARG A 203 -54.40 7.23 -21.18
C ARG A 203 -54.84 6.55 -22.48
N LEU A 204 -54.09 5.55 -22.95
CA LEU A 204 -54.46 4.80 -24.16
C LEU A 204 -55.75 4.00 -23.98
N LEU A 205 -55.97 3.44 -22.78
CA LEU A 205 -57.22 2.76 -22.43
C LEU A 205 -58.38 3.76 -22.30
N GLU A 206 -58.15 4.98 -21.80
CA GLU A 206 -59.17 6.04 -21.76
C GLU A 206 -59.57 6.50 -23.16
N VAL A 207 -58.61 6.68 -24.07
CA VAL A 207 -58.86 7.17 -25.44
C VAL A 207 -59.48 6.09 -26.34
N ALA A 208 -59.04 4.83 -26.20
CA ALA A 208 -59.47 3.73 -27.05
C ALA A 208 -59.69 2.44 -26.23
N PRO A 209 -60.76 2.38 -25.40
CA PRO A 209 -60.98 1.28 -24.45
C PRO A 209 -61.23 -0.08 -25.12
N ARG A 210 -61.70 -0.08 -26.38
CA ARG A 210 -61.97 -1.30 -27.15
C ARG A 210 -60.80 -1.74 -28.03
N PHE A 211 -59.71 -0.99 -28.07
CA PHE A 211 -58.56 -1.33 -28.90
C PHE A 211 -57.65 -2.32 -28.17
N ASP A 212 -57.45 -3.49 -28.76
CA ASP A 212 -56.51 -4.48 -28.25
C ASP A 212 -55.07 -4.08 -28.58
N TRP A 213 -54.44 -3.39 -27.64
CA TRP A 213 -53.06 -2.92 -27.72
C TRP A 213 -52.03 -4.08 -27.75
N ALA A 214 -52.36 -5.25 -27.20
CA ALA A 214 -51.44 -6.40 -27.19
C ALA A 214 -51.37 -7.07 -28.56
N ALA A 215 -52.53 -7.31 -29.19
CA ALA A 215 -52.58 -7.91 -30.52
C ALA A 215 -52.28 -6.92 -31.65
N ASN A 216 -52.70 -5.66 -31.52
CA ASN A 216 -52.67 -4.69 -32.63
C ASN A 216 -51.66 -3.55 -32.45
N GLY A 217 -51.03 -3.41 -31.28
CA GLY A 217 -50.11 -2.30 -30.96
C GLY A 217 -48.78 -2.32 -31.73
N LYS A 218 -48.43 -3.41 -32.42
CA LYS A 218 -47.27 -3.46 -33.34
C LYS A 218 -47.65 -3.11 -34.79
N ASN A 219 -48.94 -3.11 -35.13
CA ASN A 219 -49.41 -2.86 -36.48
C ASN A 219 -49.55 -1.35 -36.72
N LYS A 220 -48.49 -0.75 -37.31
CA LYS A 220 -48.41 0.70 -37.61
C LYS A 220 -49.61 1.22 -38.39
N ALA A 221 -50.19 0.43 -39.30
CA ALA A 221 -51.35 0.85 -40.11
C ALA A 221 -52.64 0.93 -39.27
N LYS A 222 -52.85 -0.01 -38.33
CA LYS A 222 -53.99 0.04 -37.40
C LYS A 222 -53.87 1.18 -36.40
N ILE A 223 -52.65 1.45 -35.92
CA ILE A 223 -52.37 2.61 -35.05
C ILE A 223 -52.57 3.93 -35.79
N ALA A 224 -52.12 4.03 -37.05
CA ALA A 224 -52.33 5.21 -37.88
C ALA A 224 -53.83 5.52 -38.10
N LYS A 225 -54.70 4.50 -38.15
CA LYS A 225 -56.17 4.66 -38.21
C LYS A 225 -56.80 5.21 -36.92
N LEU A 226 -56.14 5.03 -35.77
CA LEU A 226 -56.55 5.65 -34.50
C LEU A 226 -56.02 7.09 -34.36
N ILE A 227 -54.82 7.35 -34.89
CA ILE A 227 -54.15 8.65 -34.83
C ILE A 227 -54.58 9.59 -35.98
N THR A 228 -55.25 9.06 -37.01
CA THR A 228 -55.96 9.88 -38.00
C THR A 228 -57.15 10.53 -37.31
N VAL A 229 -56.85 11.60 -36.58
CA VAL A 229 -57.74 12.72 -36.36
C VAL A 229 -58.38 12.98 -37.71
N LYS A 230 -59.70 12.80 -37.81
CA LYS A 230 -60.44 13.31 -38.96
C LYS A 230 -59.95 14.73 -39.18
N ARG A 231 -59.22 14.96 -40.27
CA ARG A 231 -59.15 16.27 -40.92
C ARG A 231 -60.58 16.52 -41.40
N ASN A 232 -61.47 16.84 -40.47
CA ASN A 232 -62.60 17.64 -40.84
C ASN A 232 -61.97 18.95 -41.28
N GLU A 233 -62.33 19.31 -42.50
CA GLU A 233 -62.04 20.60 -43.12
C GLU A 233 -62.15 21.70 -42.08
N MET A 234 -61.21 22.64 -42.13
CA MET A 234 -61.18 23.83 -41.29
C MET A 234 -62.46 24.64 -41.54
N SER A 235 -63.57 24.28 -40.90
CA SER A 235 -64.50 25.29 -40.40
C SER A 235 -63.80 25.92 -39.21
N GLY A 236 -63.78 27.25 -39.17
CA GLY A 236 -63.14 28.02 -38.10
C GLY A 236 -63.80 27.75 -36.75
N ASP A 237 -63.40 26.66 -36.09
CA ASP A 237 -63.84 26.31 -34.76
C ASP A 237 -62.87 26.95 -33.75
N PRO A 238 -63.30 27.96 -32.97
CA PRO A 238 -62.46 28.66 -32.00
C PRO A 238 -61.79 27.72 -30.97
N HIS A 239 -62.30 26.50 -30.82
CA HIS A 239 -61.76 25.48 -29.93
C HIS A 239 -60.35 24.95 -30.28
N VAL A 240 -59.90 25.04 -31.54
CA VAL A 240 -58.54 24.59 -31.91
C VAL A 240 -57.49 25.58 -31.43
N LEU A 241 -57.78 26.88 -31.54
CA LEU A 241 -56.92 27.93 -31.03
C LEU A 241 -56.83 27.83 -29.50
N ASP A 242 -57.94 27.59 -28.81
CA ASP A 242 -57.95 27.38 -27.36
C ASP A 242 -57.14 26.15 -26.93
N LYS A 243 -57.19 25.05 -27.68
CA LYS A 243 -56.35 23.87 -27.40
C LYS A 243 -54.87 24.16 -27.59
N LEU A 244 -54.49 24.93 -28.62
CA LEU A 244 -53.10 25.33 -28.85
C LEU A 244 -52.63 26.30 -27.75
N ILE A 245 -53.45 27.30 -27.40
CA ILE A 245 -53.19 28.24 -26.30
C ILE A 245 -53.01 27.46 -24.99
N HIS A 246 -53.88 26.50 -24.71
CA HIS A 246 -53.78 25.66 -23.52
C HIS A 246 -52.50 24.81 -23.51
N GLN A 247 -52.10 24.21 -24.64
CA GLN A 247 -50.85 23.46 -24.73
C GLN A 247 -49.61 24.33 -24.54
N VAL A 248 -49.57 25.51 -25.16
CA VAL A 248 -48.50 26.49 -24.98
C VAL A 248 -48.45 26.98 -23.53
N PHE A 249 -49.60 27.25 -22.93
CA PHE A 249 -49.71 27.62 -21.51
C PHE A 249 -49.18 26.52 -20.59
N MET A 250 -49.62 25.27 -20.76
CA MET A 250 -49.16 24.14 -19.94
C MET A 250 -47.67 23.88 -20.11
N ARG A 251 -47.13 24.03 -21.32
CA ARG A 251 -45.68 23.96 -21.57
C ARG A 251 -44.95 25.13 -20.89
N GLY A 252 -45.51 26.33 -20.93
CA GLY A 252 -44.96 27.50 -20.23
C GLY A 252 -44.93 27.31 -18.71
N GLN A 253 -46.00 26.76 -18.13
CA GLN A 253 -46.05 26.42 -16.69
C GLN A 253 -45.03 25.34 -16.33
N TRP A 254 -44.87 24.33 -17.18
CA TRP A 254 -43.84 23.31 -16.97
C TRP A 254 -42.43 23.91 -17.03
N LEU A 255 -42.13 24.73 -18.04
CA LEU A 255 -40.83 25.41 -18.16
C LEU A 255 -40.55 26.33 -16.96
N LYS A 256 -41.58 27.02 -16.45
CA LYS A 256 -41.45 27.85 -15.25
C LYS A 256 -41.12 27.03 -14.00
N LYS A 257 -41.79 25.88 -13.82
CA LYS A 257 -41.47 24.95 -12.72
C LYS A 257 -40.06 24.37 -12.86
N GLU A 258 -39.65 24.02 -14.07
CA GLU A 258 -38.31 23.48 -14.33
C GLU A 258 -37.22 24.53 -14.10
N LEU A 259 -37.45 25.79 -14.50
CA LEU A 259 -36.55 26.90 -14.20
C LEU A 259 -36.39 27.08 -12.69
N ASN A 260 -37.49 27.06 -11.93
CA ASN A 260 -37.44 27.18 -10.47
C ASN A 260 -36.67 26.01 -9.83
N ARG A 261 -36.90 24.76 -10.29
CA ARG A 261 -36.17 23.58 -9.83
C ARG A 261 -34.66 23.74 -10.05
N LEU A 262 -34.26 24.16 -11.25
CA LEU A 262 -32.85 24.37 -11.60
C LEU A 262 -32.23 25.52 -10.80
N GLN A 263 -32.98 26.59 -10.51
CA GLN A 263 -32.52 27.68 -9.65
C GLN A 263 -32.30 27.21 -8.21
N GLU A 264 -33.19 26.37 -7.67
CA GLU A 264 -33.04 25.78 -6.35
C GLU A 264 -31.83 24.84 -6.29
N GLU A 265 -31.66 23.98 -7.29
CA GLU A 265 -30.48 23.11 -7.42
C GLU A 265 -29.17 23.91 -7.48
N ASN A 266 -29.13 24.97 -8.30
CA ASN A 266 -27.97 25.87 -8.33
C ASN A 266 -27.72 26.54 -6.98
N GLY A 267 -28.77 26.98 -6.29
CA GLY A 267 -28.66 27.53 -4.94
C GLY A 267 -28.07 26.53 -3.95
N ASN A 268 -28.49 25.26 -4.02
CA ASN A 268 -27.96 24.19 -3.18
C ASN A 268 -26.51 23.86 -3.53
N LEU A 269 -26.16 23.77 -4.81
CA LEU A 269 -24.78 23.59 -5.27
C LEU A 269 -23.86 24.72 -4.78
N GLN A 270 -24.35 25.96 -4.80
CA GLN A 270 -23.58 27.10 -4.30
C GLN A 270 -23.37 27.05 -2.78
N LYS A 271 -24.37 26.58 -2.01
CA LYS A 271 -24.21 26.30 -0.57
C LYS A 271 -23.16 25.22 -0.33
N PHE A 272 -23.19 24.11 -1.08
CA PHE A 272 -22.18 23.05 -0.97
C PHE A 272 -20.78 23.56 -1.30
N LEU A 273 -20.64 24.32 -2.38
CA LEU A 273 -19.37 24.91 -2.79
C LEU A 273 -18.80 25.84 -1.71
N ASN A 274 -19.63 26.66 -1.08
CA ASN A 274 -19.21 27.50 0.04
C ASN A 274 -18.80 26.66 1.28
N LYS A 275 -19.55 25.59 1.60
CA LYS A 275 -19.19 24.67 2.68
C LYS A 275 -17.83 24.00 2.43
N PHE A 276 -17.57 23.54 1.21
CA PHE A 276 -16.28 22.94 0.85
C PHE A 276 -15.13 23.95 0.91
N ARG A 277 -15.36 25.21 0.49
CA ARG A 277 -14.35 26.28 0.62
C ARG A 277 -14.00 26.55 2.08
N LEU A 278 -14.98 26.58 2.98
CA LEU A 278 -14.74 26.74 4.42
C LEU A 278 -13.93 25.57 4.99
N LEU A 279 -14.32 24.33 4.69
CA LEU A 279 -13.58 23.14 5.12
C LEU A 279 -12.14 23.10 4.59
N ALA A 280 -11.94 23.51 3.34
CA ALA A 280 -10.60 23.59 2.75
C ALA A 280 -9.74 24.65 3.45
N ALA A 281 -10.31 25.81 3.79
CA ALA A 281 -9.62 26.85 4.55
C ALA A 281 -9.27 26.39 5.97
N GLU A 282 -10.18 25.67 6.64
CA GLU A 282 -9.95 25.10 7.96
C GLU A 282 -8.84 24.04 7.95
N ARG A 283 -8.87 23.11 6.98
CA ARG A 283 -7.79 22.12 6.81
C ARG A 283 -6.45 22.78 6.54
N LYS A 284 -6.41 23.80 5.67
CA LYS A 284 -5.18 24.57 5.40
C LYS A 284 -4.66 25.26 6.66
N ALA A 285 -5.55 25.78 7.51
CA ALA A 285 -5.17 26.37 8.79
C ALA A 285 -4.60 25.33 9.76
N GLN A 286 -5.23 24.15 9.85
CA GLN A 286 -4.75 23.02 10.67
C GLN A 286 -3.40 22.49 10.18
N GLU A 287 -3.23 22.30 8.87
CA GLU A 287 -1.96 21.92 8.23
C GLU A 287 -0.86 22.94 8.50
N SER A 288 -1.18 24.22 8.64
CA SER A 288 -0.19 25.25 9.01
C SER A 288 0.15 25.26 10.52
N HIS A 289 -0.72 24.69 11.35
CA HIS A 289 -0.57 24.67 12.81
C HIS A 289 0.24 23.47 13.29
N ILE A 290 0.02 22.29 12.70
CA ILE A 290 0.69 21.02 13.09
C ILE A 290 2.23 21.14 13.00
N PRO A 291 2.85 21.66 11.92
CA PRO A 291 4.30 21.82 11.85
C PRO A 291 4.86 22.75 12.92
N LYS A 292 4.10 23.78 13.34
CA LYS A 292 4.53 24.71 14.40
C LYS A 292 4.52 24.03 15.78
N LEU A 293 3.52 23.17 16.05
CA LEU A 293 3.49 22.35 17.26
C LEU A 293 4.65 21.36 17.27
N LEU A 294 4.84 20.61 16.18
CA LEU A 294 5.94 19.66 16.04
C LEU A 294 7.31 20.33 16.17
N CYS A 295 7.50 21.55 15.65
CA CYS A 295 8.74 22.30 15.81
C CYS A 295 8.99 22.71 17.27
N LYS A 296 7.94 23.15 17.99
CA LYS A 296 8.05 23.45 19.43
C LYS A 296 8.40 22.20 20.23
N GLU A 297 7.75 21.08 19.94
CA GLU A 297 7.97 19.82 20.62
C GLU A 297 9.37 19.26 20.35
N LYS A 298 9.82 19.31 19.09
CA LYS A 298 11.20 18.99 18.71
C LYS A 298 12.21 19.81 19.51
N LYS A 299 12.00 21.13 19.64
CA LYS A 299 12.88 22.01 20.41
C LYS A 299 12.94 21.62 21.89
N ILE A 300 11.80 21.29 22.50
CA ILE A 300 11.73 20.82 23.90
C ILE A 300 12.52 19.52 24.07
N LEU A 301 12.35 18.57 23.14
CA LEU A 301 13.07 17.29 23.17
C LEU A 301 14.57 17.48 22.97
N GLU A 302 15.00 18.38 22.07
CA GLU A 302 16.41 18.73 21.87
C GLU A 302 17.04 19.35 23.12
N ASP A 303 16.31 20.24 23.81
CA ASP A 303 16.77 20.84 25.07
C ASP A 303 16.89 19.80 26.19
N GLN A 304 15.93 18.87 26.29
CA GLN A 304 15.98 17.75 27.24
C GLN A 304 17.16 16.82 26.97
N LEU A 305 17.39 16.48 25.70
CA LEU A 305 18.50 15.62 25.27
C LEU A 305 19.85 16.30 25.54
N SER A 306 19.96 17.61 25.27
CA SER A 306 21.13 18.43 25.62
C SER A 306 21.40 18.42 27.13
N LYS A 307 20.35 18.58 27.95
CA LYS A 307 20.46 18.51 29.42
C LYS A 307 20.94 17.13 29.88
N GLN A 308 20.37 16.05 29.34
CA GLN A 308 20.79 14.68 29.66
C GLN A 308 22.25 14.41 29.25
N ARG A 309 22.69 14.87 28.07
CA ARG A 309 24.09 14.76 27.64
C ARG A 309 25.04 15.48 28.60
N ARG A 310 24.68 16.67 29.08
CA ARG A 310 25.48 17.40 30.08
C ARG A 310 25.56 16.64 31.41
N THR A 311 24.44 16.10 31.88
CA THR A 311 24.41 15.27 33.10
C THR A 311 25.27 14.02 32.94
N TYR A 312 25.13 13.32 31.82
CA TYR A 312 25.93 12.13 31.51
C TYR A 312 27.43 12.45 31.51
N LYS A 313 27.84 13.55 30.86
CA LYS A 313 29.24 14.00 30.84
C LYS A 313 29.77 14.27 32.26
N ARG A 314 29.01 14.97 33.10
CA ARG A 314 29.38 15.20 34.51
C ARG A 314 29.50 13.91 35.31
N ASN A 315 28.58 12.97 35.10
CA ASN A 315 28.63 11.67 35.77
C ASN A 315 29.88 10.89 35.34
N LEU A 316 30.24 10.95 34.05
CA LEU A 316 31.45 10.32 33.53
C LEU A 316 32.71 10.92 34.18
N GLU A 317 32.81 12.25 34.23
CA GLU A 317 33.91 12.97 34.90
C GLU A 317 34.02 12.59 36.40
N THR A 318 32.87 12.38 37.06
CA THR A 318 32.83 11.96 38.47
C THR A 318 33.32 10.52 38.64
N ILE A 319 32.90 9.61 37.75
CA ILE A 319 33.34 8.21 37.76
C ILE A 319 34.85 8.13 37.51
N ASP A 320 35.37 8.89 36.55
CA ASP A 320 36.81 8.93 36.25
C ASP A 320 37.61 9.45 37.45
N ALA A 321 37.12 10.50 38.13
CA ALA A 321 37.75 11.02 39.34
C ALA A 321 37.80 9.95 40.46
N LEU A 322 36.67 9.26 40.70
CA LEU A 322 36.60 8.17 41.69
C LEU A 322 37.52 7.00 41.31
N TYR A 323 37.64 6.68 40.03
CA TYR A 323 38.52 5.62 39.53
C TYR A 323 40.00 5.96 39.75
N VAL A 324 40.41 7.19 39.46
CA VAL A 324 41.78 7.68 39.71
C VAL A 324 42.10 7.67 41.21
N GLU A 325 41.16 8.07 42.06
CA GLU A 325 41.32 8.10 43.52
C GLU A 325 41.46 6.68 44.08
N HIS A 326 40.61 5.75 43.65
CA HIS A 326 40.69 4.33 44.02
C HIS A 326 42.04 3.71 43.62
N HIS A 327 42.56 4.00 42.41
CA HIS A 327 43.85 3.49 41.96
C HIS A 327 45.06 4.14 42.66
N ARG A 328 44.91 5.36 43.19
CA ARG A 328 45.92 5.96 44.09
C ARG A 328 45.95 5.28 45.45
N CYS A 329 44.80 4.84 45.98
CA CYS A 329 44.74 4.12 47.26
C CYS A 329 45.28 2.68 47.17
N ILE A 330 45.26 2.05 45.99
CA ILE A 330 45.69 0.65 45.83
C ILE A 330 47.18 0.49 45.52
N LYS A 331 47.88 1.53 45.04
CA LYS A 331 49.35 1.47 44.92
C LYS A 331 50.00 1.84 46.26
N PRO A 332 50.59 0.90 47.01
CA PRO A 332 51.42 1.27 48.15
C PRO A 332 52.60 2.08 47.61
N SER A 333 52.86 3.22 48.23
CA SER A 333 54.13 3.93 48.07
C SER A 333 55.24 2.92 48.35
N THR A 334 55.97 2.51 47.32
CA THR A 334 57.29 1.89 47.47
C THR A 334 58.19 2.95 48.08
N SER A 335 58.18 2.99 49.41
CA SER A 335 59.18 3.70 50.20
C SER A 335 60.53 3.15 49.80
N LYS A 336 61.30 3.99 49.12
CA LYS A 336 62.74 3.82 48.91
C LYS A 336 63.39 3.50 50.26
N SER A 337 63.83 2.25 50.47
CA SER A 337 64.87 1.97 51.44
C SER A 337 66.19 2.21 50.72
N SER A 338 66.79 3.35 51.02
CA SER A 338 68.16 3.71 50.68
C SER A 338 69.12 2.65 51.19
N VAL A 339 69.96 2.20 50.27
CA VAL A 339 71.25 1.55 50.51
C VAL A 339 72.16 2.58 51.16
N GLU A 340 72.65 2.30 52.37
CA GLU A 340 73.92 2.83 52.86
C GLU A 340 74.75 1.64 53.34
N GLU A 341 75.66 1.21 52.47
CA GLU A 341 76.87 0.48 52.79
C GLU A 341 77.77 1.40 53.61
N GLU A 342 78.05 1.04 54.86
CA GLU A 342 79.13 1.63 55.65
C GLU A 342 80.03 0.48 56.14
N THR A 343 81.04 0.17 55.32
CA THR A 343 82.27 -0.50 55.73
C THR A 343 83.36 0.55 55.82
N LEU A 344 83.89 0.79 57.02
CA LEU A 344 85.31 1.03 57.28
C LEU A 344 85.57 1.13 58.80
N GLU A 345 86.55 0.33 59.22
CA GLU A 345 87.23 0.15 60.53
C GLU A 345 86.54 -0.65 61.64
#